data_AF-A0A9Q3YVH4-F1
#
_entry.id   AF-A0A9Q3YVH4-F1
#
_cell.length_a   1.000
_cell.length_b   1.000
_cell.length_c   1.000
_cell.angle_alpha   90.00
_cell.angle_beta   90.00
_cell.angle_gamma   90.00
#
_symmetry.space_group_name_H-M   'P 1'
#
loop_
_entity.id
_entity.type
_entity.pdbx_description
1 polymer ?
#
loop_
_entity_poly.entity_id
_entity_poly.type
_entity_poly.pdbx_seq_one_letter_code
_entity_poly.pdbx_strand_id
1 'polypeptide(L)'
;MDTRFTDIINLIKISRANAIKTVNAELINLYWNIGEYISKKMEQSEWGQSIVKELAVFIQTTEPEIKGFSDKNLWRMKQFYETYKDFQKLSPVVREISWTHNLLIFSRCKSIQEKEFYLKLVKQENYSKRELDRQISSSLFERTMIGNLNLSI
;
A
#
# COMPACT_ATOMS: atom_id res chain seq x y z
N MET A 1 35.81 -16.27 -6.27
CA MET A 1 35.09 -15.00 -6.54
C MET A 1 35.81 -13.92 -5.77
N ASP A 2 36.20 -12.82 -6.41
CA ASP A 2 36.99 -11.77 -5.77
C ASP A 2 36.15 -11.01 -4.74
N THR A 3 36.39 -11.27 -3.45
CA THR A 3 35.64 -10.72 -2.32
C THR A 3 36.09 -9.31 -1.92
N ARG A 4 37.16 -8.78 -2.53
CA ARG A 4 37.80 -7.51 -2.13
C ARG A 4 36.88 -6.29 -2.27
N PHE A 5 35.87 -6.36 -3.15
CA PHE A 5 34.95 -5.25 -3.40
C PHE A 5 33.50 -5.55 -3.00
N THR A 6 33.24 -6.72 -2.40
CA THR A 6 31.88 -7.12 -2.00
C THR A 6 31.25 -6.10 -1.04
N ASP A 7 32.04 -5.55 -0.13
CA ASP A 7 31.58 -4.53 0.83
C ASP A 7 31.15 -3.23 0.13
N ILE A 8 31.89 -2.78 -0.89
CA ILE A 8 31.53 -1.60 -1.68
C ILE A 8 30.22 -1.84 -2.44
N ILE A 9 30.06 -3.02 -3.05
CA ILE A 9 28.80 -3.39 -3.72
C ILE A 9 27.64 -3.43 -2.73
N ASN A 10 27.86 -3.92 -1.50
CA ASN A 10 26.83 -3.94 -0.46
C ASN A 10 26.44 -2.52 -0.01
N LEU A 11 27.41 -1.62 0.19
CA LEU A 11 27.13 -0.21 0.51
C LEU A 11 26.29 0.46 -0.59
N ILE A 12 26.61 0.23 -1.88
CA ILE A 12 25.83 0.74 -3.02
C ILE A 12 24.39 0.19 -2.97
N LYS A 13 24.23 -1.11 -2.76
CA LYS A 13 22.90 -1.75 -2.69
C LYS A 13 22.07 -1.20 -1.53
N ILE A 14 22.66 -1.05 -0.35
CA ILE A 14 22.00 -0.48 0.84
C ILE A 14 21.56 0.95 0.57
N SER A 15 22.44 1.79 0.01
CA SER A 15 22.10 3.19 -0.31
C SER A 15 20.95 3.28 -1.32
N ARG A 16 20.96 2.45 -2.37
CA ARG A 16 19.86 2.41 -3.35
C ARG A 16 18.56 1.92 -2.73
N ALA A 17 18.61 0.90 -1.89
CA ALA A 17 17.44 0.38 -1.19
C ALA A 17 16.82 1.43 -0.27
N ASN A 18 17.65 2.18 0.46
CA ASN A 18 17.19 3.27 1.33
C ASN A 18 16.53 4.39 0.54
N ALA A 19 17.11 4.82 -0.58
CA ALA A 19 16.50 5.83 -1.45
C ALA A 19 15.12 5.38 -1.96
N ILE A 20 15.01 4.13 -2.42
CA ILE A 20 13.72 3.57 -2.86
C ILE A 20 12.70 3.52 -1.71
N LYS A 21 13.12 3.15 -0.49
CA LYS A 21 12.24 3.14 0.68
C LYS A 21 11.68 4.53 0.98
N THR A 22 12.53 5.55 0.98
CA THR A 22 12.11 6.94 1.21
C THR A 22 11.13 7.42 0.14
N VAL A 23 11.44 7.17 -1.14
CA VAL A 23 10.55 7.52 -2.25
C VAL A 23 9.20 6.81 -2.14
N ASN A 24 9.21 5.51 -1.81
CA ASN A 24 7.98 4.75 -1.61
C ASN A 24 7.13 5.32 -0.47
N ALA A 25 7.75 5.62 0.67
CA ALA A 25 7.03 6.19 1.82
C ALA A 25 6.35 7.52 1.45
N GLU A 26 7.05 8.38 0.70
CA GLU A 26 6.49 9.65 0.25
C GLU A 26 5.36 9.47 -0.76
N LEU A 27 5.49 8.52 -1.68
CA LEU A 27 4.41 8.17 -2.61
C LEU A 27 3.15 7.68 -1.87
N ILE A 28 3.33 6.84 -0.84
CA ILE A 28 2.21 6.37 -0.01
C ILE A 28 1.60 7.52 0.81
N ASN A 29 2.40 8.45 1.33
CA ASN A 29 1.90 9.65 2.00
C ASN A 29 1.07 10.52 1.05
N LEU A 30 1.56 10.75 -0.17
CA LEU A 30 0.82 11.49 -1.18
C LEU A 30 -0.54 10.83 -1.47
N TYR A 31 -0.57 9.52 -1.68
CA TYR A 31 -1.80 8.78 -1.94
C TYR A 31 -2.76 8.79 -0.75
N TRP A 32 -2.23 8.71 0.48
CA TRP A 32 -3.01 8.90 1.69
C TRP A 32 -3.68 10.28 1.72
N ASN A 33 -2.90 11.34 1.50
CA ASN A 33 -3.37 12.73 1.58
C ASN A 33 -4.41 13.04 0.48
N ILE A 34 -4.20 12.54 -0.74
CA ILE A 34 -5.19 12.66 -1.82
C ILE A 34 -6.47 11.91 -1.45
N GLY A 35 -6.34 10.69 -0.91
CA GLY A 35 -7.48 9.90 -0.46
C GLY A 35 -8.29 10.60 0.63
N GLU A 36 -7.62 11.19 1.61
CA GLU A 36 -8.22 12.00 2.67
C GLU A 36 -8.94 13.21 2.10
N TYR A 37 -8.30 13.93 1.19
CA TYR A 37 -8.87 15.12 0.57
C TYR A 37 -10.16 14.80 -0.19
N ILE A 38 -10.14 13.76 -1.03
CA ILE A 38 -11.33 13.30 -1.77
C ILE A 38 -12.42 12.85 -0.80
N SER A 39 -12.07 12.05 0.22
CA SER A 39 -13.03 11.56 1.22
C SER A 39 -13.75 12.71 1.92
N LYS A 40 -13.01 13.71 2.43
CA LYS A 40 -13.59 14.90 3.08
C LYS A 40 -14.49 15.72 2.15
N LYS A 41 -14.06 15.96 0.91
CA LYS A 41 -14.86 16.72 -0.07
C LYS A 41 -16.17 16.00 -0.45
N MET A 42 -16.16 14.68 -0.47
CA MET A 42 -17.36 13.89 -0.68
C MET A 42 -18.28 13.87 0.55
N GLU A 43 -17.72 13.73 1.76
CA GLU A 43 -18.48 13.79 3.02
C GLU A 43 -19.20 15.14 3.17
N GLN A 44 -18.60 16.23 2.68
CA GLN A 44 -19.16 17.59 2.69
C GLN A 44 -20.18 17.84 1.56
N SER A 45 -20.49 16.84 0.73
CA SER A 45 -21.33 16.98 -0.48
C SER A 45 -20.82 18.00 -1.50
N GLU A 46 -19.55 18.42 -1.41
CA GLU A 46 -18.95 19.32 -2.39
C GLU A 46 -18.56 18.55 -3.66
N TRP A 47 -18.14 17.29 -3.52
CA TRP A 47 -17.67 16.47 -4.64
C TRP A 47 -18.60 15.28 -4.90
N GLY A 48 -19.01 15.13 -6.16
CA GLY A 48 -19.67 13.93 -6.69
C GLY A 48 -18.70 13.06 -7.50
N GLN A 49 -19.21 11.95 -8.06
CA GLN A 49 -18.39 11.04 -8.87
C GLN A 49 -17.80 11.70 -10.14
N SER A 50 -18.54 12.64 -10.75
CA SER A 50 -18.08 13.39 -11.93
C SER A 50 -16.84 14.22 -11.63
N ILE A 51 -16.76 14.83 -10.44
CA ILE A 51 -15.65 15.70 -10.05
C ILE A 51 -14.34 14.92 -9.89
N VAL A 52 -14.40 13.68 -9.40
CA VAL A 52 -13.20 12.82 -9.31
C VAL A 52 -12.65 12.50 -10.71
N LYS A 53 -13.55 12.28 -11.68
CA LYS A 53 -13.17 12.06 -13.07
C LYS A 53 -12.59 13.33 -13.70
N GLU A 54 -13.18 14.49 -13.43
CA GLU A 54 -12.65 15.79 -13.86
C GLU A 54 -11.26 16.06 -13.27
N LEU A 55 -11.03 15.75 -12.00
CA LEU A 55 -9.73 15.83 -11.36
C LEU A 55 -8.68 14.96 -12.07
N ALA A 56 -9.03 13.71 -12.41
CA ALA A 56 -8.12 12.83 -13.14
C ALA A 56 -7.73 13.39 -14.51
N VAL A 57 -8.69 14.00 -15.23
CA VAL A 57 -8.43 14.66 -16.52
C VAL A 57 -7.55 15.88 -16.30
N PHE A 58 -7.88 16.73 -15.33
CA PHE A 58 -7.12 17.93 -15.01
C PHE A 58 -5.65 17.63 -14.69
N ILE A 59 -5.37 16.61 -13.88
CA ILE A 59 -4.00 16.20 -13.57
C ILE A 59 -3.27 15.74 -14.85
N GLN A 60 -3.90 14.89 -15.67
CA GLN A 60 -3.27 14.39 -16.91
C GLN A 60 -3.01 15.49 -17.95
N THR A 61 -3.87 16.51 -18.01
CA THR A 61 -3.69 17.64 -18.92
C THR A 61 -2.63 18.61 -18.41
N THR A 62 -2.59 18.87 -17.11
CA THR A 62 -1.66 19.84 -16.51
C THR A 62 -0.26 19.26 -16.34
N GLU A 63 -0.16 17.98 -16.00
CA GLU A 63 1.09 17.27 -15.68
C GLU A 63 1.17 15.94 -16.46
N PRO A 64 1.35 15.96 -17.79
CA PRO A 64 1.23 14.78 -18.65
C PRO A 64 2.30 13.71 -18.41
N GLU A 65 3.46 14.09 -17.86
CA GLU A 65 4.54 13.16 -17.53
C GLU A 65 4.26 12.35 -16.24
N ILE A 66 3.35 12.84 -15.39
CA ILE A 66 3.02 12.20 -14.12
C ILE A 66 2.01 11.08 -14.36
N LYS A 67 2.38 9.87 -13.91
CA LYS A 67 1.55 8.66 -14.02
C LYS A 67 0.97 8.27 -12.67
N GLY A 68 -0.12 7.49 -12.71
CA GLY A 68 -0.74 6.95 -11.50
C GLY A 68 -1.94 7.74 -10.99
N PHE A 69 -2.43 8.74 -11.70
CA PHE A 69 -3.57 9.58 -11.28
C PHE A 69 -4.80 9.42 -12.17
N SER A 70 -5.05 8.19 -12.65
CA SER A 70 -6.31 7.89 -13.33
C SER A 70 -7.48 7.93 -12.34
N ASP A 71 -8.69 8.16 -12.86
CA ASP A 71 -9.94 8.17 -12.07
C ASP A 71 -10.03 6.96 -11.13
N LYS A 72 -9.83 5.75 -11.67
CA LYS A 72 -9.80 4.52 -10.88
C LYS A 72 -8.74 4.51 -9.78
N ASN A 73 -7.57 5.12 -9.99
CA ASN A 73 -6.54 5.17 -8.97
C ASN A 73 -6.85 6.22 -7.88
N LEU A 74 -7.48 7.34 -8.24
CA LEU A 74 -7.97 8.32 -7.25
C LEU A 74 -9.02 7.70 -6.32
N TRP A 75 -9.94 6.90 -6.86
CA TRP A 75 -10.87 6.11 -6.04
C TRP A 75 -10.17 5.11 -5.12
N ARG A 76 -9.11 4.47 -5.59
CA ARG A 76 -8.29 3.57 -4.76
C ARG A 76 -7.55 4.33 -3.66
N MET A 77 -7.07 5.55 -3.91
CA MET A 77 -6.47 6.41 -2.90
C MET A 77 -7.49 6.76 -1.82
N LYS A 78 -8.72 7.15 -2.20
CA LYS A 78 -9.84 7.36 -1.26
C LYS A 78 -10.12 6.11 -0.43
N GLN A 79 -10.28 4.97 -1.09
CA GLN A 79 -10.54 3.69 -0.41
C GLN A 79 -9.40 3.32 0.55
N PHE A 80 -8.16 3.55 0.15
CA PHE A 80 -6.98 3.31 0.98
C PHE A 80 -7.02 4.14 2.27
N TYR A 81 -7.27 5.44 2.16
CA TYR A 81 -7.45 6.31 3.32
C TYR A 81 -8.60 5.81 4.21
N GLU A 82 -9.78 5.58 3.65
CA GLU A 82 -10.97 5.18 4.41
C GLU A 82 -10.82 3.80 5.08
N THR A 83 -10.04 2.90 4.48
CA THR A 83 -9.77 1.57 5.05
C THR A 83 -8.96 1.67 6.35
N TYR A 84 -8.09 2.66 6.46
CA TYR A 84 -7.07 2.72 7.50
C TYR A 84 -7.18 3.93 8.43
N LYS A 85 -8.02 4.94 8.13
CA LYS A 85 -8.13 6.20 8.89
C LYS A 85 -8.38 5.99 10.38
N ASP A 86 -9.18 4.98 10.74
CA ASP A 86 -9.53 4.66 12.13
C ASP A 86 -8.54 3.69 12.80
N PHE A 87 -7.47 3.30 12.10
CA PHE A 87 -6.48 2.33 12.56
C PHE A 87 -5.07 2.91 12.55
N GLN A 88 -4.84 3.96 13.34
CA GLN A 88 -3.58 4.73 13.40
C GLN A 88 -2.31 3.87 13.53
N LYS A 89 -2.38 2.74 14.23
CA LYS A 89 -1.26 1.79 14.36
C LYS A 89 -0.79 1.18 13.02
N LEU A 90 -1.63 1.19 11.99
CA LEU A 90 -1.31 0.67 10.67
C LEU A 90 -0.70 1.72 9.75
N SER A 91 -0.86 3.02 10.04
CA SER A 91 -0.32 4.11 9.23
C SER A 91 1.20 4.01 9.01
N PRO A 92 2.04 3.64 10.00
CA PRO A 92 3.47 3.41 9.75
C PRO A 92 3.72 2.19 8.85
N VAL A 93 2.96 1.11 9.03
CA VAL A 93 3.16 -0.16 8.33
C VAL A 93 2.82 -0.04 6.84
N VAL A 94 1.74 0.66 6.50
CA VAL A 94 1.34 0.85 5.10
C VAL A 94 2.35 1.69 4.31
N ARG A 95 3.10 2.60 4.98
CA ARG A 95 4.15 3.43 4.36
C ARG A 95 5.43 2.64 4.07
N GLU A 96 5.65 1.53 4.75
CA GLU A 96 6.85 0.70 4.58
C GLU A 96 6.73 -0.30 3.42
N ILE A 97 5.55 -0.46 2.84
CA ILE A 97 5.31 -1.37 1.72
C ILE A 97 4.86 -0.60 0.47
N SER A 98 5.11 -1.17 -0.71
CA SER A 98 4.76 -0.53 -1.98
C SER A 98 3.25 -0.38 -2.17
N TRP A 99 2.85 0.58 -3.03
CA TRP A 99 1.45 0.81 -3.37
C TRP A 99 0.75 -0.45 -3.91
N THR A 100 1.47 -1.24 -4.70
CA THR A 100 0.94 -2.49 -5.24
C THR A 100 0.58 -3.51 -4.15
N HIS A 101 1.38 -3.60 -3.08
CA HIS A 101 1.06 -4.48 -1.95
C HIS A 101 -0.12 -3.94 -1.14
N ASN A 102 -0.12 -2.64 -0.82
CA ASN A 102 -1.26 -1.98 -0.18
C ASN A 102 -2.55 -2.25 -0.94
N LEU A 103 -2.55 -1.97 -2.25
CA LEU A 103 -3.69 -2.18 -3.15
C LEU A 103 -4.20 -3.62 -3.10
N LEU A 104 -3.30 -4.60 -3.16
CA LEU A 104 -3.69 -6.00 -3.10
C LEU A 104 -4.35 -6.36 -1.77
N ILE A 105 -3.79 -5.86 -0.66
CA ILE A 105 -4.27 -6.17 0.70
C ILE A 105 -5.63 -5.52 0.95
N PHE A 106 -5.78 -4.20 0.76
CA PHE A 106 -7.06 -3.56 1.09
C PHE A 106 -8.20 -3.95 0.12
N SER A 107 -7.88 -4.36 -1.11
CA SER A 107 -8.89 -4.79 -2.08
C SER A 107 -9.34 -6.23 -1.91
N ARG A 108 -8.48 -7.13 -1.42
CA ARG A 108 -8.79 -8.57 -1.32
C ARG A 108 -9.14 -9.03 0.09
N CYS A 109 -8.55 -8.42 1.13
CA CYS A 109 -8.78 -8.83 2.51
C CYS A 109 -10.04 -8.19 3.07
N LYS A 110 -10.83 -8.97 3.82
CA LYS A 110 -12.15 -8.55 4.30
C LYS A 110 -12.06 -7.77 5.60
N SER A 111 -11.43 -8.35 6.62
CA SER A 111 -11.33 -7.74 7.94
C SER A 111 -10.10 -6.83 8.06
N ILE A 112 -10.05 -6.01 9.11
CA ILE A 112 -8.85 -5.22 9.41
C ILE A 112 -7.72 -6.10 9.96
N GLN A 113 -8.08 -7.16 10.68
CA GLN A 113 -7.15 -8.14 11.25
C GLN A 113 -6.41 -8.91 10.15
N GLU A 114 -7.14 -9.32 9.10
CA GLU A 114 -6.55 -9.97 7.94
C GLU A 114 -5.61 -9.00 7.19
N LYS A 115 -6.02 -7.74 7.02
CA LYS A 115 -5.16 -6.71 6.42
C LYS A 115 -3.88 -6.52 7.23
N GLU A 116 -4.00 -6.34 8.55
CA GLU A 116 -2.86 -6.19 9.46
C GLU A 116 -1.92 -7.40 9.39
N PHE A 117 -2.46 -8.62 9.32
CA PHE A 117 -1.68 -9.84 9.17
C PHE A 117 -0.81 -9.80 7.91
N TYR A 118 -1.40 -9.54 6.74
CA TYR A 118 -0.64 -9.53 5.49
C TYR A 118 0.29 -8.32 5.36
N LEU A 119 -0.06 -7.15 5.92
CA LEU A 119 0.82 -5.98 5.98
C LEU A 119 2.14 -6.33 6.71
N LYS A 120 2.03 -6.98 7.87
CA LYS A 120 3.20 -7.42 8.65
C LYS A 120 3.97 -8.53 7.95
N LEU A 121 3.26 -9.49 7.35
CA LEU A 121 3.89 -10.63 6.69
C LEU A 121 4.72 -10.20 5.48
N VAL A 122 4.24 -9.26 4.66
CA VAL A 122 5.00 -8.72 3.52
C VAL A 122 6.29 -8.04 3.98
N LYS A 123 6.23 -7.30 5.10
CA LYS A 123 7.42 -6.65 5.68
C LYS A 123 8.45 -7.66 6.19
N GLN A 124 7.98 -8.74 6.82
CA GLN A 124 8.85 -9.78 7.40
C GLN A 124 9.50 -10.63 6.31
N GLU A 125 8.71 -11.12 5.36
CA GLU A 125 9.14 -12.13 4.38
C GLU A 125 9.64 -11.54 3.06
N ASN A 126 9.60 -10.21 2.90
CA ASN A 126 9.95 -9.50 1.65
C ASN A 126 9.22 -10.07 0.42
N TYR A 127 7.94 -10.38 0.56
CA TYR A 127 7.16 -10.97 -0.52
C TYR A 127 7.13 -10.10 -1.78
N SER A 128 7.27 -10.77 -2.92
CA SER A 128 6.87 -10.18 -4.19
C SER A 128 5.34 -10.07 -4.26
N LYS A 129 4.83 -9.21 -5.16
CA LYS A 129 3.39 -9.13 -5.44
C LYS A 129 2.77 -10.51 -5.70
N ARG A 130 3.44 -11.34 -6.51
CA ARG A 130 2.94 -12.66 -6.90
C ARG A 130 2.84 -13.60 -5.71
N GLU A 131 3.83 -13.54 -4.82
CA GLU A 131 3.83 -14.36 -3.62
C GLU A 131 2.76 -13.91 -2.62
N LEU A 132 2.61 -12.61 -2.39
CA LEU A 132 1.52 -12.08 -1.58
C LEU A 132 0.14 -12.51 -2.11
N ASP A 133 -0.06 -12.41 -3.43
CA ASP A 133 -1.29 -12.83 -4.09
C ASP A 133 -1.58 -14.32 -3.89
N ARG A 134 -0.53 -15.16 -3.99
CA ARG A 134 -0.63 -16.60 -3.73
C ARG A 134 -1.04 -16.88 -2.28
N GLN A 135 -0.42 -16.19 -1.32
CA GLN A 135 -0.71 -16.39 0.11
C GLN A 135 -2.14 -15.98 0.47
N ILE A 136 -2.60 -14.83 -0.02
CA ILE A 136 -3.99 -14.37 0.11
C ILE A 136 -4.95 -15.38 -0.52
N SER A 137 -4.69 -15.81 -1.76
CA SER A 137 -5.53 -16.79 -2.47
C SER A 137 -5.57 -18.14 -1.77
N SER A 138 -4.53 -18.47 -1.01
CA SER A 138 -4.51 -19.69 -0.21
C SER A 138 -5.24 -19.57 1.13
N SER A 139 -5.74 -18.39 1.54
CA SER A 139 -6.32 -18.21 2.89
C SER A 139 -5.32 -18.51 4.01
N LEU A 140 -4.08 -18.03 3.88
CA LEU A 140 -3.03 -18.23 4.88
C LEU A 140 -3.45 -17.66 6.25
N PHE A 141 -4.10 -16.49 6.27
CA PHE A 141 -4.60 -15.88 7.49
C PHE A 141 -5.52 -16.82 8.27
N GLU A 142 -6.56 -17.35 7.61
CA GLU A 142 -7.54 -18.24 8.23
C GLU A 142 -6.89 -19.52 8.76
N ARG A 143 -6.00 -20.14 7.98
CA ARG A 143 -5.25 -21.32 8.43
C ARG A 143 -4.40 -21.03 9.67
N THR A 144 -3.74 -19.88 9.70
CA THR A 144 -2.89 -19.47 10.83
C THR A 144 -3.74 -19.23 12.08
N MET A 145 -4.89 -18.58 11.93
CA MET A 145 -5.82 -18.34 13.03
C MET A 145 -6.38 -19.65 13.61
N ILE A 146 -6.76 -20.60 12.75
CA ILE A 146 -7.21 -21.94 13.18
C ILE A 146 -6.10 -22.71 13.90
N GLY A 147 -4.88 -22.69 13.35
CA GLY A 147 -3.72 -23.34 13.97
C GLY A 147 -3.40 -22.79 15.36
N ASN A 148 -3.46 -21.46 15.54
CA ASN A 148 -3.24 -20.83 16.83
C ASN A 148 -4.32 -21.18 17.85
N LEU A 149 -5.59 -21.22 17.45
CA LEU A 149 -6.70 -21.61 18.32
C LEU A 149 -6.53 -23.03 18.87
N ASN A 150 -6.05 -23.96 18.04
CA ASN A 150 -5.82 -25.35 18.43
C ASN A 150 -4.62 -25.54 19.39
N LEU A 151 -3.70 -24.59 19.48
CA LEU A 151 -2.54 -24.63 20.39
C LEU A 151 -2.80 -23.97 21.75
N SER A 152 -3.92 -23.26 21.87
CA SER A 152 -4.35 -22.55 23.09
C SER A 152 -5.41 -23.29 23.91
N ILE A 153 -5.73 -24.54 23.55
CA ILE A 153 -6.62 -25.47 24.25
C ILE A 153 -5.77 -26.60 24.82
#